data_AF-A0A7C3PYI9-F1
#
_entry.id   AF-A0A7C3PYI9-F1
#
_cell.length_a   1.000
_cell.length_b   1.000
_cell.length_c   1.000
_cell.angle_alpha   90.00
_cell.angle_beta   90.00
_cell.angle_gamma   90.00
#
_symmetry.space_group_name_H-M   'P 1'
#
loop_
_entity.id
_entity.type
_entity.pdbx_description
1 polymer ?
#
loop_
_entity_poly.entity_id
_entity_poly.type
_entity_poly.pdbx_seq_one_letter_code
_entity_poly.pdbx_strand_id
1 'polypeptide(L)' 'MNTVECRSDSTFAERPLSLTWGGVRYEIAEIVARWRGPGEKGFRVKTTDGQAFDLTYRELSDEWLIQPI' A
#
# COMPACT_ATOMS: atom_id res chain seq x y z
N MET A 1 11.11 10.20 -0.13
CA MET A 1 9.92 10.22 0.73
C MET A 1 8.84 9.43 0.01
N ASN A 2 8.51 8.25 0.52
CA ASN A 2 7.54 7.34 -0.07
C ASN A 2 6.30 7.38 0.82
N THR A 3 5.20 7.92 0.29
CA THR A 3 4.01 8.22 1.09
C THR A 3 2.84 7.44 0.52
N VAL A 4 2.16 6.65 1.36
CA VAL A 4 0.94 5.92 0.97
C VAL A 4 -0.25 6.73 1.46
N GLU A 5 -1.13 7.14 0.55
CA GLU A 5 -2.37 7.82 0.91
C GLU A 5 -3.46 6.76 1.18
N CYS A 6 -3.84 6.64 2.44
CA CYS A 6 -5.01 5.87 2.87
C CYS A 6 -6.20 6.81 3.08
N ARG A 7 -7.38 6.46 2.56
CA ARG A 7 -8.61 7.19 2.90
C ARG A 7 -8.97 6.89 4.36
N SER A 8 -8.81 7.86 5.25
CA SER A 8 -9.31 7.79 6.63
C SER A 8 -10.80 8.15 6.68
N ASP A 9 -11.66 7.33 6.08
CA ASP A 9 -13.10 7.44 6.29
C ASP A 9 -13.54 6.39 7.33
N SER A 10 -13.55 6.82 8.59
CA SER A 10 -14.27 6.32 9.78
C SER A 10 -14.33 4.82 10.13
N THR A 11 -13.80 3.88 9.35
CA THR A 11 -13.74 2.47 9.77
C THR A 11 -12.56 1.79 9.08
N PHE A 12 -11.41 1.80 9.76
CA PHE A 12 -10.19 1.07 9.42
C PHE A 12 -9.55 1.39 8.06
N ALA A 13 -8.27 1.77 8.11
CA ALA A 13 -7.38 1.92 6.97
C ALA A 13 -7.18 0.58 6.20
N GLU A 14 -8.19 0.15 5.43
CA GLU A 14 -8.18 -1.15 4.73
C GLU A 14 -8.01 -1.06 3.22
N ARG A 15 -8.01 0.14 2.63
CA ARG A 15 -7.84 0.30 1.17
C ARG A 15 -6.89 1.44 0.83
N PRO A 16 -5.60 1.15 0.55
CA PRO A 16 -4.72 2.14 -0.06
C PRO A 16 -5.30 2.53 -1.43
N LEU A 17 -5.45 3.83 -1.67
CA LEU A 17 -6.04 4.36 -2.91
C LEU A 17 -4.99 4.79 -3.91
N SER A 18 -3.91 5.37 -3.40
CA SER A 18 -2.78 5.76 -4.22
C SER A 18 -1.50 5.70 -3.40
N LEU A 19 -0.43 5.27 -4.04
CA LEU A 19 0.91 5.20 -3.46
C LEU A 19 1.81 6.19 -4.18
N THR A 20 2.68 6.88 -3.44
CA THR A 20 3.71 7.73 -4.03
C THR A 20 5.05 7.02 -3.91
N TRP A 21 5.61 6.62 -5.05
CA TRP A 21 6.87 5.90 -5.13
C TRP A 21 7.83 6.61 -6.07
N GLY A 22 9.04 6.93 -5.58
CA GLY A 22 10.05 7.64 -6.38
C GLY A 22 9.64 9.06 -6.82
N GLY A 23 8.70 9.70 -6.12
CA GLY A 23 8.14 11.01 -6.50
C GLY A 23 7.02 10.94 -7.53
N VAL A 24 6.61 9.73 -7.95
CA VAL A 24 5.48 9.50 -8.85
C VAL A 24 4.31 8.94 -8.05
N ARG A 25 3.12 9.50 -8.26
CA ARG A 25 1.87 8.99 -7.68
C ARG A 25 1.30 7.92 -8.61
N TYR A 26 1.04 6.75 -8.05
CA TYR A 26 0.37 5.65 -8.71
C TYR A 26 -1.00 5.44 -8.06
N GLU A 27 -2.04 5.45 -8.90
CA GLU A 27 -3.40 5.14 -8.47
C GLU A 27 -3.60 3.62 -8.44
N ILE A 28 -4.11 3.12 -7.32
CA ILE A 28 -4.39 1.70 -7.12
C ILE A 28 -5.76 1.40 -7.72
N ALA A 29 -5.77 0.57 -8.75
CA ALA A 29 -6.99 0.09 -9.39
C ALA A 29 -7.68 -0.97 -8.53
N GLU A 30 -6.91 -1.93 -8.00
CA GLU A 30 -7.45 -3.01 -7.17
C GLU A 30 -6.41 -3.59 -6.21
N ILE A 31 -6.89 -4.26 -5.16
CA ILE A 31 -6.06 -5.02 -4.22
C ILE A 31 -6.12 -6.48 -4.62
N VAL A 32 -5.02 -7.01 -5.14
CA VAL A 32 -4.90 -8.39 -5.63
C VAL A 32 -4.81 -9.38 -4.47
N ALA A 33 -4.07 -9.02 -3.42
CA ALA A 33 -3.92 -9.86 -2.24
C ALA A 33 -3.70 -9.02 -0.99
N ARG A 34 -4.02 -9.59 0.18
CA ARG A 34 -3.69 -9.01 1.48
C ARG A 34 -3.29 -10.12 2.44
N TRP A 35 -2.29 -9.85 3.26
CA TRP A 35 -1.85 -10.75 4.30
C TRP A 35 -1.55 -9.96 5.58
N ARG A 36 -1.69 -10.65 6.71
CA ARG A 36 -1.34 -10.11 8.02
C ARG A 36 -0.44 -11.12 8.70
N GLY A 37 0.77 -10.69 9.01
CA GLY A 37 1.73 -11.42 9.83
C GLY A 37 1.70 -10.94 11.28
N PRO A 38 2.48 -11.58 12.18
CA PRO A 38 2.68 -11.10 13.53
C PRO A 38 3.49 -9.79 13.52
N GLY A 39 2.80 -8.64 13.56
CA GLY A 39 3.41 -7.30 13.61
C GLY A 39 3.64 -6.62 12.26
N GLU A 40 3.11 -7.20 11.18
CA GLU A 40 3.19 -6.62 9.84
C GLU A 40 1.91 -6.88 9.04
N LYS A 41 1.56 -5.93 8.17
CA LYS A 41 0.42 -6.05 7.26
C LYS A 41 0.92 -5.84 5.84
N GLY A 42 0.69 -6.82 4.97
CA GLY A 42 1.05 -6.73 3.57
C GLY A 42 -0.16 -6.64 2.66
N PHE A 43 -0.04 -5.87 1.59
CA PHE A 43 -1.07 -5.67 0.59
C PHE A 43 -0.42 -5.69 -0.79
N ARG A 44 -0.86 -6.60 -1.64
CA ARG A 44 -0.52 -6.57 -3.07
C ARG A 44 -1.58 -5.77 -3.79
N VAL A 45 -1.15 -4.69 -4.42
CA VAL A 45 -2.02 -3.76 -5.15
C VAL A 45 -1.62 -3.72 -6.61
N LYS A 46 -2.61 -3.52 -7.48
CA LYS A 46 -2.40 -3.29 -8.89
C LYS A 46 -2.79 -1.86 -9.22
N THR A 47 -1.97 -1.17 -9.99
CA THR A 47 -2.23 0.19 -10.42
C THR A 47 -3.08 0.21 -11.67
N THR A 48 -3.67 1.36 -11.97
CA THR A 48 -4.41 1.58 -13.23
C THR A 48 -3.53 1.42 -14.47
N ASP A 49 -2.22 1.63 -14.31
CA ASP A 49 -1.20 1.42 -15.36
C ASP A 49 -0.87 -0.08 -15.57
N GLY A 50 -1.45 -0.98 -14.75
CA GLY A 50 -1.22 -2.41 -14.81
C GLY A 50 -0.01 -2.90 -14.01
N GLN A 51 0.74 -2.00 -13.37
CA GLN A 51 1.87 -2.35 -12.50
C GLN A 51 1.39 -2.92 -11.18
N ALA A 52 2.14 -3.85 -10.60
CA ALA A 52 1.84 -4.42 -9.28
C ALA A 52 2.87 -3.95 -8.25
N PHE A 53 2.39 -3.66 -7.05
CA PHE A 53 3.20 -3.27 -5.90
C PHE A 53 2.80 -4.07 -4.66
N ASP A 54 3.79 -4.50 -3.91
CA ASP A 54 3.63 -5.01 -2.55
C ASP A 54 3.88 -3.88 -1.55
N LEU A 55 2.84 -3.57 -0.79
CA LEU A 55 2.83 -2.60 0.31
C LEU A 55 2.91 -3.35 1.62
N THR A 56 4.02 -3.28 2.32
CA THR A 56 4.21 -3.91 3.64
C THR A 56 4.30 -2.85 4.72
N TYR A 57 3.26 -2.73 5.53
CA TYR A 57 3.23 -1.90 6.71
C TYR A 57 3.89 -2.63 7.88
N ARG A 58 5.00 -2.08 8.37
CA ARG A 58 5.72 -2.58 9.54
C ARG A 58 5.24 -1.85 10.78
N GLU A 59 4.46 -2.53 11.63
CA GLU A 59 3.88 -1.93 12.84
C GLU A 59 4.97 -1.53 13.85
N LEU A 60 6.11 -2.22 13.84
CA LEU A 60 7.26 -1.94 14.71
C LEU A 60 7.93 -0.59 14.44
N SER A 61 7.98 -0.18 13.18
CA SER A 61 8.66 1.06 12.76
C SER A 61 7.68 2.16 12.34
N ASP A 62 6.37 1.83 12.30
CA ASP A 62 5.32 2.69 11.73
C ASP A 62 5.64 3.13 10.29
N GLU A 63 6.26 2.24 9.51
CA GLU A 63 6.74 2.54 8.15
C GLU A 63 6.06 1.66 7.10
N TRP A 64 5.77 2.26 5.96
CA TRP A 64 5.32 1.56 4.75
C TRP A 64 6.50 1.23 3.85
N LEU A 65 6.71 -0.05 3.60
CA LEU A 65 7.63 -0.55 2.60
C LEU A 65 6.86 -0.78 1.29
N ILE A 66 7.35 -0.21 0.20
CA ILE A 66 6.72 -0.29 -1.12
C ILE A 66 7.70 -0.98 -2.07
N GLN A 67 7.34 -2.15 -2.57
CA GLN A 67 8.15 -2.93 -3.51
C GLN A 67 7.40 -3.16 -4.82
N PRO A 68 7.93 -2.75 -5.99
CA PRO A 68 7.38 -3.16 -7.28
C PRO A 68 7.60 -4.66 -7.53
N ILE A 69 6.69 -5.28 -8.27
CA ILE A 69 6.72 -6.71 -8.69
C ILE A 69 6.91 -6.82 -10.19
#